data_AF-A0A926CFR3-F1
#
_entry.id   AF-A0A926CFR3-F1
#
_cell.length_a   1.000
_cell.length_b   1.000
_cell.length_c   1.000
_cell.angle_alpha   90.00
_cell.angle_beta   90.00
_cell.angle_gamma   90.00
#
_symmetry.space_group_name_H-M   'P 1'
#
loop_
_entity.id
_entity.type
_entity.pdbx_description
1 polymer ?
#
loop_
_entity_poly.entity_id
_entity_poly.type
_entity_poly.pdbx_seq_one_letter_code
_entity_poly.pdbx_strand_id
1 'polypeptide(L)'
;MVEAEAPRGVIHPMVERRWVGVIYALFAGGLLVLAALQHIAVMQAPAAWLLAGLLGATALTAWLIGRGRWVRLPTLLLLALDAVTALLLIMVTGGYASPMWIGLLVVSTAAPLLLPGRWAGVLLVLVWLAYGGLLLLVPLEQLPEAAASWVLRCGGVALVAIVLYRALSSEEQLRQRAEHREQVLHTFLNLSARLRASNDPQSILEETARTVQASGSYTCVTLSMVDQTTGIAAVKVAIGASGRRLAAVEGLEFPWRVLDAQLTVQRTAAPGAYLLDLLPFRSIGGELHVVLP
;
A
#
# COMPACT_ATOMS: atom_id res chain seq x y z
N MET A 1 37.29 -7.72 -22.10
CA MET A 1 35.83 -7.90 -22.17
C MET A 1 35.40 -8.56 -20.88
N VAL A 2 34.91 -7.76 -19.93
CA VAL A 2 34.32 -8.29 -18.71
C VAL A 2 32.83 -8.43 -19.03
N GLU A 3 32.37 -9.67 -19.17
CA GLU A 3 30.94 -9.97 -19.21
C GLU A 3 30.36 -9.53 -17.86
N ALA A 4 29.69 -8.39 -17.87
CA ALA A 4 28.84 -7.98 -16.78
C ALA A 4 27.67 -8.97 -16.75
N GLU A 5 27.73 -9.94 -15.83
CA GLU A 5 26.55 -10.70 -15.41
C GLU A 5 25.48 -9.67 -15.04
N ALA A 6 24.44 -9.58 -15.87
CA ALA A 6 23.26 -8.80 -15.56
C ALA A 6 22.77 -9.28 -14.18
N PRO A 7 22.46 -8.36 -13.24
CA PRO A 7 21.87 -8.76 -11.98
C PRO A 7 20.61 -9.54 -12.33
N ARG A 8 20.62 -10.86 -12.03
CA ARG A 8 19.45 -11.71 -12.12
C ARG A 8 18.41 -11.04 -11.26
N GLY A 9 17.51 -10.29 -11.90
CA GLY A 9 16.34 -9.73 -11.27
C GLY A 9 15.70 -10.90 -10.56
N VAL A 10 15.69 -10.85 -9.24
CA VAL A 10 14.84 -11.71 -8.45
C VAL A 10 13.44 -11.30 -8.90
N ILE A 11 12.92 -12.00 -9.89
CA ILE A 11 11.50 -12.04 -10.19
C ILE A 11 10.95 -12.66 -8.93
N HIS A 12 10.67 -11.82 -7.92
CA HIS A 12 9.73 -12.21 -6.90
C HIS A 12 8.49 -12.56 -7.71
N PRO A 13 8.08 -13.85 -7.78
CA PRO A 13 6.82 -14.15 -8.41
C PRO A 13 5.82 -13.34 -7.59
N MET A 14 5.30 -12.27 -8.21
CA MET A 14 4.08 -11.66 -7.72
C MET A 14 3.13 -12.83 -7.57
N VAL A 15 2.89 -13.27 -6.34
CA VAL A 15 1.94 -14.34 -6.07
C VAL A 15 0.66 -13.85 -6.72
N GLU A 16 0.28 -14.45 -7.86
CA GLU A 16 -0.84 -13.93 -8.62
C GLU A 16 -2.02 -13.87 -7.66
N ARG A 17 -2.74 -12.73 -7.60
CA ARG A 17 -3.85 -12.54 -6.65
C ARG A 17 -4.88 -13.67 -6.69
N ARG A 18 -4.94 -14.40 -7.81
CA ARG A 18 -5.71 -15.63 -7.99
C ARG A 18 -5.31 -16.72 -7.00
N TRP A 19 -4.02 -16.96 -6.78
CA TRP A 19 -3.51 -17.92 -5.82
C TRP A 19 -3.82 -17.52 -4.38
N VAL A 20 -3.78 -16.22 -4.06
CA VAL A 20 -4.20 -15.72 -2.75
C VAL A 20 -5.67 -16.03 -2.48
N GLY A 21 -6.54 -15.84 -3.48
CA GLY A 21 -7.96 -16.21 -3.38
C GLY A 21 -8.17 -17.73 -3.20
N VAL A 22 -7.43 -18.56 -3.93
CA VAL A 22 -7.52 -20.03 -3.82
C VAL A 22 -7.05 -20.52 -2.44
N ILE A 23 -5.90 -20.02 -1.95
CA ILE A 23 -5.39 -20.37 -0.62
C ILE A 23 -6.38 -19.94 0.46
N TYR A 24 -6.97 -18.74 0.33
CA TYR A 24 -8.01 -18.26 1.22
C TYR A 24 -9.24 -19.18 1.21
N ALA A 25 -9.74 -19.59 0.03
CA ALA A 25 -10.89 -20.48 -0.07
C ALA A 25 -10.64 -21.83 0.60
N LEU A 26 -9.46 -22.42 0.36
CA LEU A 26 -9.06 -23.69 0.97
C LEU A 26 -8.95 -23.56 2.49
N PHE A 27 -8.37 -22.48 2.98
CA PHE A 27 -8.23 -22.21 4.40
C PHE A 27 -9.59 -21.99 5.08
N ALA A 28 -10.42 -21.09 4.56
CA ALA A 28 -11.73 -20.76 5.11
C ALA A 28 -12.69 -21.95 5.04
N GLY A 29 -12.76 -22.61 3.87
CA GLY A 29 -13.57 -23.82 3.68
C GLY A 29 -13.10 -24.96 4.58
N GLY A 30 -11.80 -25.18 4.69
CA GLY A 30 -11.21 -26.18 5.58
C GLY A 30 -11.57 -25.95 7.04
N LEU A 31 -11.49 -24.70 7.53
CA LEU A 31 -11.89 -24.34 8.89
C LEU A 31 -13.39 -24.60 9.15
N LEU A 32 -14.26 -24.24 8.21
CA LEU A 32 -15.71 -24.45 8.34
C LEU A 32 -16.05 -25.95 8.35
N VAL A 33 -15.46 -26.73 7.44
CA VAL A 33 -15.68 -28.18 7.37
C VAL A 33 -15.15 -28.86 8.62
N LEU A 34 -13.97 -28.48 9.10
CA LEU A 34 -13.40 -29.03 10.32
C LEU A 34 -14.26 -28.70 11.55
N ALA A 35 -14.75 -27.47 11.67
CA ALA A 35 -15.68 -27.08 12.73
C ALA A 35 -17.01 -27.86 12.65
N ALA A 36 -17.54 -28.06 11.45
CA ALA A 36 -18.75 -28.86 11.23
C ALA A 36 -18.55 -30.33 11.65
N LEU A 37 -17.41 -30.92 11.29
CA LEU A 37 -17.08 -32.31 11.66
C LEU A 37 -16.89 -32.48 13.17
N GLN A 38 -16.23 -31.53 13.84
CA GLN A 38 -16.01 -31.58 15.28
C GLN A 38 -17.30 -31.42 16.09
N HIS A 39 -18.31 -30.75 15.54
CA HIS A 39 -19.56 -30.42 16.23
C HIS A 39 -20.80 -30.89 15.46
N ILE A 40 -20.70 -32.05 14.82
CA ILE A 40 -21.76 -32.61 13.97
C ILE A 40 -23.09 -32.82 14.72
N ALA A 41 -23.03 -33.07 16.03
CA ALA A 41 -24.22 -33.24 16.88
C ALA A 41 -25.11 -31.99 16.97
N VAL A 42 -24.54 -30.80 16.71
CA VAL A 42 -25.27 -29.51 16.75
C VAL A 42 -25.76 -29.10 15.35
N MET A 43 -25.37 -29.85 14.30
CA MET A 43 -25.70 -29.58 12.90
C MET A 43 -27.08 -30.11 12.54
N GLN A 44 -28.11 -29.36 12.94
CA GLN A 44 -29.48 -29.56 12.46
C GLN A 44 -29.68 -28.99 11.05
N ALA A 45 -30.79 -29.34 10.40
CA ALA A 45 -31.14 -28.88 9.05
C ALA A 45 -30.93 -27.36 8.80
N PRO A 46 -31.38 -26.42 9.66
CA PRO A 46 -31.14 -24.99 9.43
C PRO A 46 -29.65 -24.60 9.52
N ALA A 47 -28.88 -25.23 10.42
CA ALA A 47 -27.44 -24.98 10.55
C ALA A 47 -26.68 -25.48 9.31
N ALA A 48 -27.07 -26.64 8.76
CA ALA A 48 -26.48 -27.18 7.54
C ALA A 48 -26.70 -26.27 6.32
N TRP A 49 -27.91 -25.70 6.17
CA TRP A 49 -28.20 -24.75 5.08
C TRP A 49 -27.39 -23.46 5.21
N LEU A 50 -27.28 -22.91 6.42
CA LEU A 50 -26.47 -21.71 6.67
C LEU A 50 -24.98 -21.96 6.40
N LEU A 51 -24.47 -23.14 6.79
CA LEU A 51 -23.09 -23.54 6.53
C LEU A 51 -22.82 -23.73 5.03
N ALA A 52 -23.74 -24.36 4.29
CA ALA A 52 -23.65 -24.48 2.84
C ALA A 52 -23.67 -23.11 2.15
N GLY A 53 -24.52 -22.20 2.63
CA GLY A 53 -24.54 -20.80 2.16
C GLY A 53 -23.21 -20.08 2.40
N LEU A 54 -22.63 -20.23 3.59
CA LEU A 54 -21.32 -19.71 3.94
C LEU A 54 -20.22 -20.26 3.03
N LEU A 55 -20.21 -21.57 2.77
CA LEU A 55 -19.25 -22.19 1.84
C LEU A 55 -19.39 -21.61 0.42
N GLY A 56 -20.62 -21.47 -0.08
CA GLY A 56 -20.87 -20.84 -1.38
C GLY A 56 -20.36 -19.40 -1.45
N ALA A 57 -20.61 -18.63 -0.39
CA ALA A 57 -20.16 -17.26 -0.29
C ALA A 57 -18.64 -17.12 -0.07
N THR A 58 -17.99 -18.09 0.58
CA THR A 58 -16.51 -18.17 0.66
C THR A 58 -15.86 -18.34 -0.71
N ALA A 59 -16.48 -19.13 -1.61
CA ALA A 59 -16.00 -19.29 -2.98
C ALA A 59 -16.16 -17.98 -3.78
N LEU A 60 -17.27 -17.28 -3.59
CA LEU A 60 -17.51 -15.97 -4.21
C LEU A 60 -16.54 -14.90 -3.69
N THR A 61 -16.27 -14.86 -2.38
CA THR A 61 -15.28 -13.94 -1.81
C THR A 61 -13.89 -14.23 -2.33
N ALA A 62 -13.49 -15.50 -2.42
CA ALA A 62 -12.21 -15.90 -3.03
C ALA A 62 -12.06 -15.43 -4.48
N TRP A 63 -13.12 -15.53 -5.27
CA TRP A 63 -13.13 -15.04 -6.64
C TRP A 63 -12.99 -13.52 -6.72
N LEU A 64 -13.65 -12.77 -5.82
CA LEU A 64 -13.49 -11.32 -5.72
C LEU A 64 -12.10 -10.90 -5.25
N ILE A 65 -11.48 -11.64 -4.32
CA ILE A 65 -10.09 -11.41 -3.88
C ILE A 65 -9.15 -11.49 -5.08
N GLY A 66 -9.36 -12.47 -5.97
CA GLY A 66 -8.61 -12.60 -7.22
C GLY A 66 -8.72 -11.41 -8.18
N ARG A 67 -9.76 -10.58 -8.05
CA ARG A 67 -9.99 -9.34 -8.82
C ARG A 67 -9.44 -8.08 -8.15
N GLY A 68 -9.04 -8.16 -6.88
CA GLY A 68 -8.39 -7.08 -6.12
C GLY A 68 -9.31 -6.24 -5.23
N ARG A 69 -8.70 -5.34 -4.45
CA ARG A 69 -9.36 -4.49 -3.45
C ARG A 69 -10.13 -3.34 -4.07
N TRP A 70 -11.45 -3.37 -3.95
CA TRP A 70 -12.32 -2.28 -4.40
C TRP A 70 -13.50 -2.13 -3.44
N VAL A 71 -13.79 -0.90 -3.02
CA VAL A 71 -15.03 -0.58 -2.32
C VAL A 71 -16.14 -0.50 -3.37
N ARG A 72 -16.68 -1.66 -3.72
CA ARG A 72 -17.87 -1.77 -4.57
C ARG A 72 -19.02 -2.26 -3.72
N LEU A 73 -20.20 -1.75 -4.01
CA LEU A 73 -21.47 -2.17 -3.42
C LEU A 73 -21.63 -3.71 -3.37
N PRO A 74 -21.32 -4.49 -4.42
CA PRO A 74 -21.34 -5.96 -4.35
C PRO A 74 -20.39 -6.57 -3.30
N THR A 75 -19.20 -6.00 -3.10
CA THR A 75 -18.23 -6.50 -2.10
C THR A 75 -18.76 -6.29 -0.68
N LEU A 76 -19.36 -5.13 -0.42
CA LEU A 76 -19.96 -4.82 0.87
C LEU A 76 -21.19 -5.68 1.15
N LEU A 77 -22.05 -5.89 0.14
CA LEU A 77 -23.21 -6.78 0.25
C LEU A 77 -22.80 -8.22 0.54
N LEU A 78 -21.77 -8.73 -0.13
CA LEU A 78 -21.27 -10.08 0.09
C LEU A 78 -20.70 -10.25 1.50
N LEU A 79 -19.87 -9.31 1.96
CA LEU A 79 -19.32 -9.36 3.32
C LEU A 79 -20.41 -9.20 4.39
N ALA A 80 -21.43 -8.38 4.13
CA ALA A 80 -22.59 -8.26 5.02
C ALA A 80 -23.39 -9.57 5.05
N LEU A 81 -23.58 -10.22 3.90
CA LEU A 81 -24.24 -11.52 3.80
C LEU A 81 -23.46 -12.59 4.57
N ASP A 82 -22.14 -12.64 4.42
CA ASP A 82 -21.27 -13.55 5.18
C ASP A 82 -21.35 -13.30 6.69
N ALA A 83 -21.34 -12.03 7.10
CA ALA A 83 -21.49 -11.66 8.50
C ALA A 83 -22.84 -12.10 9.07
N VAL A 84 -23.93 -11.82 8.36
CA VAL A 84 -25.29 -12.17 8.79
C VAL A 84 -25.46 -13.68 8.83
N THR A 85 -25.01 -14.40 7.81
CA THR A 85 -25.09 -15.88 7.77
C THR A 85 -24.26 -16.52 8.88
N ALA A 86 -23.07 -16.00 9.18
CA ALA A 86 -22.26 -16.47 10.30
C ALA A 86 -22.94 -16.20 11.66
N LEU A 87 -23.50 -15.02 11.85
CA LEU A 87 -24.22 -14.68 13.08
C LEU A 87 -25.49 -15.53 13.26
N LEU A 88 -26.25 -15.77 12.19
CA LEU A 88 -27.41 -16.66 12.20
C LEU A 88 -27.00 -18.10 12.51
N LEU A 89 -25.89 -18.58 11.94
CA LEU A 89 -25.37 -19.91 12.22
C LEU A 89 -25.04 -20.05 13.71
N ILE A 90 -24.39 -19.04 14.30
CA ILE A 90 -24.09 -18.98 15.73
C ILE A 90 -25.36 -19.00 16.56
N MET A 91 -26.37 -18.19 16.22
CA MET A 91 -27.65 -18.16 16.94
C MET A 91 -28.33 -19.53 16.94
N VAL A 92 -28.42 -20.19 15.79
CA VAL A 92 -29.10 -21.49 15.63
C VAL A 92 -28.34 -22.64 16.34
N THR A 93 -27.03 -22.52 16.51
CA THR A 93 -26.17 -23.57 17.07
C THR A 93 -25.82 -23.38 18.55
N GLY A 94 -26.57 -22.53 19.27
CA GLY A 94 -26.42 -22.34 20.72
C GLY A 94 -26.01 -20.93 21.16
N GLY A 95 -26.07 -19.94 20.27
CA GLY A 95 -25.85 -18.53 20.61
C GLY A 95 -24.46 -18.25 21.15
N TYR A 96 -24.36 -17.73 22.37
CA TYR A 96 -23.09 -17.36 22.99
C TYR A 96 -22.14 -18.55 23.21
N ALA A 97 -22.70 -19.73 23.52
CA ALA A 97 -21.95 -20.97 23.73
C ALA A 97 -21.68 -21.73 22.43
N SER A 98 -22.11 -21.20 21.27
CA SER A 98 -21.98 -21.89 20.00
C SER A 98 -20.50 -22.15 19.65
N PRO A 99 -20.15 -23.38 19.24
CA PRO A 99 -18.83 -23.69 18.72
C PRO A 99 -18.58 -23.09 17.31
N MET A 100 -19.62 -22.62 16.63
CA MET A 100 -19.57 -22.10 15.25
C MET A 100 -19.13 -20.63 15.15
N TRP A 101 -18.61 -20.05 16.23
CA TRP A 101 -18.00 -18.71 16.21
C TRP A 101 -16.86 -18.61 15.18
N ILE A 102 -16.23 -19.73 14.82
CA ILE A 102 -15.23 -19.88 13.76
C ILE A 102 -15.75 -19.34 12.42
N GLY A 103 -17.06 -19.38 12.15
CA GLY A 103 -17.65 -18.77 10.96
C GLY A 103 -17.36 -17.28 10.82
N LEU A 104 -17.19 -16.56 11.93
CA LEU A 104 -16.82 -15.13 11.90
C LEU A 104 -15.36 -14.91 11.48
N LEU A 105 -14.49 -15.92 11.57
CA LEU A 105 -13.11 -15.82 11.08
C LEU A 105 -13.06 -15.68 9.56
N VAL A 106 -14.02 -16.26 8.84
CA VAL A 106 -14.17 -16.11 7.39
C VAL A 106 -14.34 -14.64 7.04
N VAL A 107 -15.32 -13.98 7.65
CA VAL A 107 -15.56 -12.54 7.47
C VAL A 107 -14.35 -11.73 7.93
N SER A 108 -13.75 -12.14 9.04
CA SER A 108 -12.66 -11.39 9.66
C SER A 108 -11.37 -11.41 8.84
N THR A 109 -11.15 -12.47 8.07
CA THR A 109 -10.00 -12.60 7.17
C THR A 109 -10.33 -12.06 5.77
N ALA A 110 -11.58 -12.17 5.31
CA ALA A 110 -12.04 -11.57 4.05
C ALA A 110 -12.03 -10.04 4.06
N ALA A 111 -12.47 -9.42 5.16
CA ALA A 111 -12.60 -7.97 5.28
C ALA A 111 -11.29 -7.21 4.97
N PRO A 112 -10.12 -7.52 5.57
CA PRO A 112 -8.86 -6.85 5.24
C PRO A 112 -8.36 -7.17 3.82
N LEU A 113 -8.70 -8.33 3.25
CA LEU A 113 -8.31 -8.71 1.89
C LEU A 113 -9.11 -7.98 0.80
N LEU A 114 -10.37 -7.63 1.09
CA LEU A 114 -11.30 -7.04 0.11
C LEU A 114 -11.49 -5.53 0.28
N LEU A 115 -11.44 -5.02 1.51
CA LEU A 115 -11.71 -3.61 1.83
C LEU A 115 -10.43 -2.83 2.17
N PRO A 116 -10.43 -1.49 1.98
CA PRO A 116 -9.38 -0.62 2.49
C PRO A 116 -9.37 -0.61 4.02
N GLY A 117 -8.20 -0.36 4.63
CA GLY A 117 -7.95 -0.50 6.07
C GLY A 117 -9.04 0.07 7.00
N ARG A 118 -9.50 1.30 6.75
CA ARG A 118 -10.56 1.93 7.56
C ARG A 118 -11.89 1.16 7.52
N TRP A 119 -12.32 0.70 6.35
CA TRP A 119 -13.59 0.01 6.17
C TRP A 119 -13.53 -1.43 6.67
N ALA A 120 -12.38 -2.09 6.48
CA ALA A 120 -12.13 -3.40 7.05
C ALA A 120 -12.19 -3.35 8.59
N GLY A 121 -11.55 -2.35 9.21
CA GLY A 121 -11.58 -2.15 10.65
C GLY A 121 -12.99 -1.88 11.19
N VAL A 122 -13.74 -0.98 10.54
CA VAL A 122 -15.14 -0.70 10.93
C VAL A 122 -15.99 -1.96 10.85
N LEU A 123 -15.90 -2.72 9.76
CA LEU A 123 -16.67 -3.96 9.60
C LEU A 123 -16.32 -4.98 10.68
N LEU A 124 -15.03 -5.18 10.95
CA LEU A 124 -14.56 -6.09 12.01
C LEU A 124 -15.15 -5.71 13.37
N VAL A 125 -15.07 -4.44 13.74
CA VAL A 125 -15.62 -3.94 15.01
C VAL A 125 -17.13 -4.21 15.07
N LEU A 126 -17.88 -3.90 14.01
CA LEU A 126 -19.32 -4.11 13.97
C LEU A 126 -19.71 -5.58 14.10
N VAL A 127 -19.03 -6.48 13.39
CA VAL A 127 -19.32 -7.92 13.40
C VAL A 127 -19.04 -8.52 14.78
N TRP A 128 -17.92 -8.15 15.41
CA TRP A 128 -17.56 -8.66 16.72
C TRP A 128 -18.38 -8.04 17.86
N LEU A 129 -18.81 -6.78 17.72
CA LEU A 129 -19.80 -6.18 18.61
C LEU A 129 -21.17 -6.86 18.47
N ALA A 130 -21.61 -7.18 17.26
CA ALA A 130 -22.86 -7.90 17.03
C ALA A 130 -22.81 -9.30 17.67
N TYR A 131 -21.69 -10.00 17.56
CA TYR A 131 -21.46 -11.26 18.28
C TYR A 131 -21.45 -11.07 19.80
N GLY A 132 -20.81 -10.01 20.31
CA GLY A 132 -20.82 -9.65 21.73
C GLY A 132 -22.22 -9.31 22.25
N GLY A 133 -23.11 -8.81 21.40
CA GLY A 133 -24.52 -8.59 21.73
C GLY A 133 -25.26 -9.85 22.19
N LEU A 134 -24.80 -11.05 21.77
CA LEU A 134 -25.36 -12.31 22.25
C LEU A 134 -25.08 -12.55 23.74
N LEU A 135 -24.10 -11.87 24.34
CA LEU A 135 -23.85 -11.95 25.77
C LEU A 135 -24.99 -11.37 26.60
N LEU A 136 -25.84 -10.52 26.03
CA LEU A 136 -27.03 -9.98 26.71
C LEU A 136 -28.08 -11.05 27.01
N LEU A 137 -28.00 -12.20 26.34
CA LEU A 137 -28.90 -13.34 26.53
C LEU A 137 -28.36 -14.35 27.56
N VAL A 138 -27.19 -14.10 28.15
CA VAL A 138 -26.51 -15.01 29.07
C VAL A 138 -27.02 -14.80 30.50
N PRO A 139 -27.34 -15.87 31.24
CA PRO A 139 -27.66 -15.75 32.67
C PRO A 139 -26.46 -15.18 33.46
N LEU A 140 -26.74 -14.30 34.43
CA LEU A 140 -25.74 -13.54 35.20
C LEU A 140 -24.63 -14.41 35.81
N GLU A 141 -24.95 -15.65 36.18
CA GLU A 141 -24.02 -16.61 36.77
C GLU A 141 -22.91 -17.06 35.80
N GLN A 142 -23.21 -17.13 34.49
CA GLN A 142 -22.27 -17.59 33.45
C GLN A 142 -21.66 -16.43 32.66
N LEU A 143 -22.10 -15.21 32.91
CA LEU A 143 -21.62 -13.99 32.25
C LEU A 143 -20.11 -13.80 32.36
N PRO A 144 -19.42 -13.97 33.51
CA PRO A 144 -17.98 -13.70 33.58
C PRO A 144 -17.16 -14.66 32.71
N GLU A 145 -17.51 -15.94 32.66
CA GLU A 145 -16.83 -16.93 31.82
C GLU A 145 -17.11 -16.67 30.33
N ALA A 146 -18.37 -16.40 29.97
CA ALA A 146 -18.76 -16.07 28.61
C ALA A 146 -18.07 -14.80 28.12
N ALA A 147 -18.02 -13.74 28.94
CA ALA A 147 -17.34 -12.49 28.63
C ALA A 147 -15.83 -12.68 28.47
N ALA A 148 -15.17 -13.43 29.38
CA ALA A 148 -13.75 -13.74 29.26
C ALA A 148 -13.44 -14.49 27.95
N SER A 149 -14.26 -15.49 27.61
CA SER A 149 -14.11 -16.24 26.35
C SER A 149 -14.28 -15.34 25.11
N TRP A 150 -15.25 -14.42 25.15
CA TRP A 150 -15.48 -13.45 24.08
C TRP A 150 -14.29 -12.49 23.94
N VAL A 151 -13.76 -11.94 25.04
CA VAL A 151 -12.58 -11.07 25.03
C VAL A 151 -11.36 -11.79 24.45
N LEU A 152 -11.12 -13.05 24.86
CA LEU A 152 -10.01 -13.85 24.34
C LEU A 152 -10.14 -14.09 22.83
N ARG A 153 -11.35 -14.43 22.35
CA ARG A 153 -11.63 -14.61 20.92
C ARG A 153 -11.41 -13.30 20.16
N CYS A 154 -11.96 -12.19 20.63
CA CYS A 154 -11.75 -10.86 20.06
C CYS A 154 -10.26 -10.50 20.00
N GLY A 155 -9.52 -10.73 21.08
CA GLY A 155 -8.07 -10.46 21.15
C GLY A 155 -7.27 -11.28 20.15
N GLY A 156 -7.56 -12.58 20.05
CA GLY A 156 -6.92 -13.46 19.07
C GLY A 156 -7.17 -13.02 17.62
N VAL A 157 -8.43 -12.70 17.28
CA VAL A 157 -8.80 -12.25 15.93
C VAL A 157 -8.21 -10.88 15.63
N ALA A 158 -8.21 -9.96 16.58
CA ALA A 158 -7.60 -8.65 16.42
C ALA A 158 -6.10 -8.78 16.13
N LEU A 159 -5.39 -9.69 16.80
CA LEU A 159 -3.96 -9.92 16.57
C LEU A 159 -3.70 -10.43 15.15
N VAL A 160 -4.48 -11.43 14.69
CA VAL A 160 -4.40 -11.95 13.31
C VAL A 160 -4.70 -10.84 12.29
N ALA A 161 -5.74 -10.04 12.53
CA ALA A 161 -6.11 -8.93 11.67
C ALA A 161 -5.00 -7.86 11.58
N ILE A 162 -4.34 -7.55 12.70
CA ILE A 162 -3.22 -6.60 12.74
C ILE A 162 -2.02 -7.14 11.94
N VAL A 163 -1.67 -8.41 12.12
CA VAL A 163 -0.56 -9.05 11.38
C VAL A 163 -0.84 -9.03 9.88
N LEU A 164 -2.06 -9.43 9.48
CA LEU A 164 -2.48 -9.43 8.07
C LEU A 164 -2.50 -8.02 7.49
N TYR A 165 -3.00 -7.04 8.24
CA TYR A 165 -2.98 -5.64 7.83
C TYR A 165 -1.56 -5.13 7.62
N ARG A 166 -0.64 -5.41 8.55
CA ARG A 166 0.77 -5.01 8.43
C ARG A 166 1.42 -5.64 7.21
N ALA A 167 1.25 -6.95 7.01
CA ALA A 167 1.80 -7.67 5.85
C ALA A 167 1.30 -7.05 4.52
N LEU A 168 -0.02 -6.87 4.39
CA LEU A 168 -0.62 -6.27 3.19
C LEU A 168 -0.17 -4.83 2.97
N SER A 169 -0.02 -4.04 4.05
CA SER A 169 0.44 -2.65 3.95
C SER A 169 1.90 -2.55 3.51
N SER A 170 2.76 -3.47 3.97
CA SER A 170 4.16 -3.50 3.55
C SER A 170 4.33 -3.91 2.09
N GLU A 171 3.55 -4.88 1.62
CA GLU A 171 3.58 -5.28 0.20
C GLU A 171 3.11 -4.15 -0.71
N GLU A 172 2.04 -3.45 -0.34
CA GLU A 172 1.52 -2.32 -1.11
C GLU A 172 2.56 -1.19 -1.21
N GLN A 173 3.26 -0.88 -0.12
CA GLN A 173 4.35 0.10 -0.15
C GLN A 173 5.51 -0.32 -1.05
N LEU A 174 5.91 -1.59 -0.98
CA LEU A 174 6.97 -2.12 -1.86
C LEU A 174 6.55 -2.06 -3.33
N ARG A 175 5.30 -2.42 -3.62
CA ARG A 175 4.73 -2.34 -4.96
C ARG A 175 4.71 -0.92 -5.49
N GLN A 176 4.22 0.04 -4.69
CA GLN A 176 4.20 1.45 -5.09
C GLN A 176 5.61 1.99 -5.35
N ARG A 177 6.60 1.59 -4.54
CA ARG A 177 8.01 1.94 -4.77
C ARG A 177 8.55 1.32 -6.06
N ALA A 178 8.18 0.08 -6.38
CA ALA A 178 8.57 -0.58 -7.61
C ALA A 178 7.92 0.09 -8.84
N GLU A 179 6.60 0.32 -8.82
CA GLU A 179 5.87 1.02 -9.88
C GLU A 179 6.42 2.44 -10.10
N HIS A 180 6.74 3.16 -9.03
CA HIS A 180 7.36 4.48 -9.13
C HIS A 180 8.74 4.42 -9.79
N ARG A 181 9.60 3.46 -9.41
CA ARG A 181 10.91 3.26 -10.04
C ARG A 181 10.78 2.93 -11.54
N GLU A 182 9.82 2.10 -11.90
CA GLU A 182 9.54 1.73 -13.29
C GLU A 182 9.05 2.94 -14.11
N GLN A 183 8.14 3.75 -13.56
CA GLN A 183 7.69 4.99 -14.18
C GLN A 183 8.85 5.98 -14.39
N VAL A 184 9.72 6.15 -13.40
CA VAL A 184 10.91 7.00 -13.50
C VAL A 184 11.84 6.49 -14.61
N LEU A 185 12.07 5.17 -14.71
CA LEU A 185 12.88 4.58 -15.76
C LEU A 185 12.28 4.80 -17.16
N HIS A 186 10.97 4.57 -17.34
CA HIS A 186 10.31 4.84 -18.61
C HIS A 186 10.38 6.32 -19.00
N THR A 187 10.20 7.21 -18.04
CA THR A 187 10.30 8.66 -18.26
C THR A 187 11.73 9.04 -18.69
N PHE A 188 12.75 8.46 -18.05
CA PHE A 188 14.15 8.64 -18.42
C PHE A 188 14.46 8.10 -19.82
N LEU A 189 14.00 6.90 -20.16
CA LEU A 189 14.23 6.32 -21.50
C LEU A 189 13.57 7.18 -22.59
N ASN A 190 12.35 7.64 -22.37
CA ASN A 190 11.65 8.55 -23.28
C ASN A 190 12.33 9.91 -23.41
N LEU A 191 12.89 10.44 -22.33
CA LEU A 191 13.73 11.64 -22.37
C LEU A 191 14.98 11.37 -23.21
N SER A 192 15.71 10.28 -22.93
CA SER A 192 16.95 9.96 -23.65
C SER A 192 16.74 9.81 -25.16
N ALA A 193 15.60 9.24 -25.58
CA ALA A 193 15.24 9.12 -26.99
C ALA A 193 14.97 10.49 -27.63
N ARG A 194 14.27 11.40 -26.92
CA ARG A 194 13.97 12.75 -27.39
C ARG A 194 15.21 13.63 -27.45
N LEU A 195 16.08 13.54 -26.44
CA LEU A 195 17.37 14.23 -26.43
C LEU A 195 18.27 13.82 -27.59
N ARG A 196 18.26 12.55 -28.01
CA ARG A 196 19.01 12.09 -29.19
C ARG A 196 18.49 12.66 -30.51
N ALA A 197 17.22 13.03 -30.56
CA ALA A 197 16.58 13.56 -31.76
C ALA A 197 16.57 15.11 -31.81
N SER A 198 16.83 15.77 -30.68
CA SER A 198 16.82 17.24 -30.58
C SER A 198 18.21 17.84 -30.84
N ASN A 199 18.23 18.93 -31.61
CA ASN A 199 19.46 19.68 -31.93
C ASN A 199 19.50 21.06 -31.25
N ASP A 200 18.43 21.46 -30.54
CA ASP A 200 18.38 22.76 -29.87
C ASP A 200 18.80 22.63 -28.39
N PRO A 201 19.94 23.23 -27.97
CA PRO A 201 20.44 23.12 -26.60
C PRO A 201 19.47 23.70 -25.57
N GLN A 202 18.68 24.72 -25.92
CA GLN A 202 17.74 25.32 -24.99
C GLN A 202 16.53 24.39 -24.76
N SER A 203 15.97 23.81 -25.81
CA SER A 203 14.94 22.77 -25.71
C SER A 203 15.42 21.56 -24.91
N ILE A 204 16.68 21.14 -25.07
CA ILE A 204 17.27 20.01 -24.31
C ILE A 204 17.28 20.30 -22.82
N LEU A 205 17.75 21.49 -22.41
CA LEU A 205 17.78 21.88 -21.00
C LEU A 205 16.36 21.96 -20.42
N GLU A 206 15.43 22.56 -21.15
CA GLU A 206 14.05 22.68 -20.67
C GLU A 206 13.37 21.31 -20.50
N GLU A 207 13.54 20.41 -21.47
CA GLU A 207 12.94 19.08 -21.42
C GLU A 207 13.54 18.21 -20.31
N THR A 208 14.85 18.35 -20.08
CA THR A 208 15.55 17.69 -18.97
C THR A 208 15.03 18.19 -17.63
N ALA A 209 14.96 19.51 -17.43
CA ALA A 209 14.46 20.11 -16.19
C ALA A 209 13.02 19.72 -15.87
N ARG A 210 12.13 19.74 -16.89
CA ARG A 210 10.73 19.31 -16.74
C ARG A 210 10.61 17.83 -16.39
N THR A 211 11.44 16.98 -16.99
CA THR A 211 11.44 15.55 -16.72
C THR A 211 11.90 15.24 -15.30
N VAL A 212 12.98 15.89 -14.84
CA VAL A 212 13.45 15.76 -13.45
C VAL A 212 12.35 16.21 -12.48
N GLN A 213 11.72 17.36 -12.75
CA GLN A 213 10.59 17.89 -11.97
C GLN A 213 9.37 16.95 -11.95
N ALA A 214 9.11 16.22 -13.03
CA ALA A 214 8.02 15.25 -13.09
C ALA A 214 8.36 13.91 -12.40
N SER A 215 9.63 13.53 -12.39
CA SER A 215 10.11 12.27 -11.81
C SER A 215 10.24 12.29 -10.29
N GLY A 216 10.40 13.47 -9.69
CA GLY A 216 10.57 13.63 -8.24
C GLY A 216 9.69 14.72 -7.66
N SER A 217 9.47 14.65 -6.34
CA SER A 217 8.73 15.65 -5.58
C SER A 217 9.60 16.88 -5.25
N TYR A 218 10.13 17.55 -6.27
CA TYR A 218 10.97 18.74 -6.10
C TYR A 218 10.10 20.00 -6.03
N THR A 219 10.45 20.94 -5.17
CA THR A 219 9.79 22.26 -5.14
C THR A 219 10.22 23.12 -6.33
N CYS A 220 11.45 22.90 -6.80
CA CYS A 220 12.03 23.56 -7.95
C CYS A 220 13.21 22.77 -8.48
N VAL A 221 13.37 22.76 -9.81
CA VAL A 221 14.53 22.22 -10.51
C VAL A 221 15.16 23.34 -11.31
N THR A 222 16.47 23.53 -11.13
CA THR A 222 17.25 24.53 -11.85
C THR A 222 18.39 23.88 -12.60
N LEU A 223 18.61 24.27 -13.85
CA LEU A 223 19.82 23.92 -14.62
C LEU A 223 20.66 25.18 -14.79
N SER A 224 21.89 25.12 -14.32
CA SER A 224 22.86 26.22 -14.40
C SER A 224 23.97 25.86 -15.37
N MET A 225 24.36 26.80 -16.21
CA MET A 225 25.55 26.67 -17.05
C MET A 225 26.71 27.40 -16.39
N VAL A 226 27.84 26.71 -16.27
CA VAL A 226 29.08 27.28 -15.73
C VAL A 226 29.98 27.68 -16.89
N ASP A 227 30.33 28.96 -16.97
CA ASP A 227 31.40 29.41 -17.85
C ASP A 227 32.73 29.26 -17.10
N GLN A 228 33.55 28.30 -17.56
CA GLN A 228 34.84 28.00 -16.94
C GLN A 228 35.86 29.12 -17.11
N THR A 229 35.71 29.98 -18.13
CA THR A 229 36.68 31.06 -18.39
C THR A 229 36.49 32.23 -17.44
N THR A 230 35.25 32.57 -17.14
CA THR A 230 34.88 33.67 -16.22
C THR A 230 34.66 33.19 -14.79
N GLY A 231 34.43 31.89 -14.58
CA GLY A 231 34.10 31.32 -13.28
C GLY A 231 32.69 31.70 -12.80
N ILE A 232 31.82 32.15 -13.72
CA ILE A 232 30.45 32.56 -13.43
C ILE A 232 29.50 31.44 -13.83
N ALA A 233 28.58 31.11 -12.93
CA ALA A 233 27.48 30.20 -13.18
C ALA A 233 26.18 31.00 -13.38
N ALA A 234 25.42 30.67 -14.41
CA ALA A 234 24.15 31.32 -14.74
C ALA A 234 23.02 30.30 -14.78
N VAL A 235 21.91 30.57 -14.10
CA VAL A 235 20.70 29.73 -14.16
C VAL A 235 20.06 29.89 -15.54
N LYS A 236 20.04 28.84 -16.36
CA LYS A 236 19.46 28.90 -17.72
C LYS A 236 18.00 28.48 -17.76
N VAL A 237 17.61 27.53 -16.94
CA VAL A 237 16.23 27.04 -16.84
C VAL A 237 15.87 26.86 -15.38
N ALA A 238 14.69 27.32 -14.99
CA ALA A 238 14.13 27.06 -13.67
C ALA A 238 12.66 26.64 -13.81
N ILE A 239 12.34 25.42 -13.35
CA ILE A 239 10.98 24.88 -13.32
C ILE A 239 10.53 24.80 -11.87
N GLY A 240 9.35 25.32 -11.56
CA GLY A 240 8.74 25.22 -10.23
C GLY A 240 7.87 23.98 -10.06
N ALA A 241 7.43 23.73 -8.82
CA ALA A 241 6.56 22.61 -8.45
C ALA A 241 5.30 22.45 -9.32
N SER A 242 4.74 23.56 -9.82
CA SER A 242 3.58 23.55 -10.69
C SER A 242 3.87 23.15 -12.15
N GLY A 243 5.12 22.80 -12.47
CA GLY A 243 5.58 22.54 -13.84
C GLY A 243 5.72 23.79 -14.72
N ARG A 244 5.56 25.00 -14.15
CA ARG A 244 5.72 26.26 -14.87
C ARG A 244 7.14 26.80 -14.73
N ARG A 245 7.60 27.56 -15.72
CA ARG A 245 8.89 28.26 -15.68
C ARG A 245 8.86 29.37 -14.63
N LEU A 246 9.97 29.50 -13.90
CA LEU A 246 10.19 30.51 -12.88
C LEU A 246 11.11 31.59 -13.44
N ALA A 247 10.54 32.51 -14.22
CA ALA A 247 11.29 33.58 -14.88
C ALA A 247 12.08 34.48 -13.91
N ALA A 248 11.67 34.56 -12.64
CA ALA A 248 12.38 35.33 -11.62
C ALA A 248 13.73 34.71 -11.20
N VAL A 249 13.94 33.42 -11.46
CA VAL A 249 15.17 32.69 -11.11
C VAL A 249 16.05 32.47 -12.35
N GLU A 250 15.45 32.42 -13.53
CA GLU A 250 16.17 32.32 -14.80
C GLU A 250 17.01 33.58 -15.07
N GLY A 251 18.26 33.39 -15.48
CA GLY A 251 19.20 34.47 -15.76
C GLY A 251 19.99 34.99 -14.55
N LEU A 252 19.73 34.48 -13.34
CA LEU A 252 20.54 34.82 -12.16
C LEU A 252 21.97 34.27 -12.32
N GLU A 253 22.94 35.14 -12.06
CA GLU A 253 24.37 34.83 -12.14
C GLU A 253 25.00 34.83 -10.75
N PHE A 254 25.91 33.89 -10.51
CA PHE A 254 26.64 33.77 -9.27
C PHE A 254 28.04 33.18 -9.50
N PRO A 255 29.02 33.46 -8.62
CA PRO A 255 30.35 32.89 -8.76
C PRO A 255 30.34 31.39 -8.47
N TRP A 256 30.86 30.57 -9.38
CA TRP A 256 30.92 29.10 -9.22
C TRP A 256 31.64 28.68 -7.93
N ARG A 257 32.71 29.41 -7.56
CA ARG A 257 33.49 29.15 -6.34
C ARG A 257 32.67 29.14 -5.05
N VAL A 258 31.57 29.90 -5.00
CA VAL A 258 30.69 29.94 -3.83
C VAL A 258 29.92 28.63 -3.67
N LEU A 259 29.54 28.01 -4.78
CA LEU A 259 28.86 26.71 -4.80
C LEU A 259 29.87 25.58 -4.59
N ASP A 260 30.99 25.61 -5.31
CA ASP A 260 32.06 24.60 -5.25
C ASP A 260 32.62 24.41 -3.84
N ALA A 261 32.83 25.51 -3.11
CA ALA A 261 33.27 25.46 -1.72
C ALA A 261 32.28 24.74 -0.77
N GLN A 262 31.02 24.60 -1.16
CA GLN A 262 29.98 23.93 -0.38
C GLN A 262 29.81 22.45 -0.77
N LEU A 263 30.33 22.02 -1.93
CA LEU A 263 30.28 20.64 -2.41
C LEU A 263 31.29 19.77 -1.66
N THR A 264 30.98 19.47 -0.40
CA THR A 264 31.86 18.68 0.48
C THR A 264 31.43 17.22 0.53
N VAL A 265 32.38 16.28 0.47
CA VAL A 265 32.16 14.81 0.48
C VAL A 265 31.31 14.33 1.66
N GLN A 266 31.32 15.05 2.80
CA GLN A 266 30.60 14.69 4.01
C GLN A 266 29.06 14.86 3.92
N ARG A 267 28.54 15.55 2.89
CA ARG A 267 27.10 15.73 2.68
C ARG A 267 26.69 15.29 1.28
N THR A 268 26.81 13.99 1.02
CA THR A 268 26.41 13.37 -0.25
C THR A 268 25.10 12.61 -0.10
N ALA A 269 24.16 12.82 -1.04
CA ALA A 269 22.94 12.03 -1.15
C ALA A 269 23.16 10.73 -1.93
N ALA A 270 24.06 10.78 -2.91
CA ALA A 270 24.43 9.69 -3.80
C ALA A 270 25.82 9.98 -4.40
N PRO A 271 26.47 9.02 -5.08
CA PRO A 271 27.71 9.28 -5.80
C PRO A 271 27.52 10.43 -6.80
N GLY A 272 28.25 11.54 -6.61
CA GLY A 272 28.15 12.73 -7.46
C GLY A 272 26.96 13.66 -7.18
N ALA A 273 26.16 13.41 -6.13
CA ALA A 273 25.06 14.28 -5.71
C ALA A 273 25.28 14.81 -4.29
N TYR A 274 25.26 16.13 -4.12
CA TYR A 274 25.55 16.81 -2.87
C TYR A 274 24.29 17.44 -2.26
N LEU A 275 24.22 17.45 -0.93
CA LEU A 275 23.13 18.07 -0.17
C LEU A 275 23.57 19.40 0.41
N LEU A 276 22.85 20.47 0.06
CA LEU A 276 23.09 21.83 0.51
C LEU A 276 21.84 22.38 1.22
N ASP A 277 22.05 23.14 2.29
CA ASP A 277 20.97 23.83 3.01
C ASP A 277 20.64 25.19 2.38
N LEU A 278 21.55 25.74 1.58
CA LEU A 278 21.45 27.08 0.98
C LEU A 278 21.99 27.05 -0.45
N LEU A 279 21.31 27.75 -1.36
CA LEU A 279 21.84 28.06 -2.69
C LEU A 279 22.17 29.56 -2.77
N PRO A 280 23.19 29.96 -3.56
CA PRO A 280 23.59 31.36 -3.69
C PRO A 280 22.50 32.28 -4.25
N PHE A 281 21.51 31.72 -4.96
CA PHE A 281 20.37 32.44 -5.55
C PHE A 281 19.03 32.09 -4.89
N ARG A 282 19.01 31.21 -3.88
CA ARG A 282 17.78 30.78 -3.20
C ARG A 282 18.07 30.32 -1.77
N SER A 283 17.57 31.08 -0.81
CA SER A 283 17.70 30.79 0.62
C SER A 283 16.32 30.84 1.29
N ILE A 284 15.56 29.76 1.12
CA ILE A 284 14.27 29.59 1.80
C ILE A 284 14.47 28.68 3.00
N GLY A 285 14.09 29.14 4.19
CA GLY A 285 14.25 28.36 5.41
C GLY A 285 13.51 27.02 5.34
N GLY A 286 14.21 25.93 5.62
CA GLY A 286 13.66 24.57 5.63
C GLY A 286 13.69 23.83 4.28
N GLU A 287 14.26 24.42 3.23
CA GLU A 287 14.53 23.70 1.97
C GLU A 287 15.87 22.93 2.05
N LEU A 288 15.88 21.71 1.49
CA LEU A 288 17.08 20.92 1.25
C LEU A 288 17.30 20.87 -0.25
N HIS A 289 18.51 21.22 -0.69
CA HIS A 289 18.86 21.30 -2.09
C HIS A 289 19.76 20.11 -2.47
N VAL A 290 19.40 19.44 -3.56
CA VAL A 290 20.23 18.39 -4.16
C VAL A 290 20.93 18.99 -5.36
N VAL A 291 22.27 19.00 -5.34
CA VAL A 291 23.11 19.55 -6.41
C VAL A 291 23.90 18.45 -7.10
N LEU A 292 23.80 18.43 -8.42
CA LEU A 292 24.55 17.58 -9.34
C LEU A 292 25.45 18.49 -10.17
N PRO A 293 26.76 18.57 -9.88
CA PRO A 293 27.72 19.39 -10.62
C PRO A 293 28.01 18.83 -12.01
#